data_AF-A0A1I3QGP7-F1
#
_entry.id   AF-A0A1I3QGP7-F1
#
_cell.length_a   1.000
_cell.length_b   1.000
_cell.length_c   1.000
_cell.angle_alpha   90.00
_cell.angle_beta   90.00
_cell.angle_gamma   90.00
#
_symmetry.space_group_name_H-M   'P 1'
#
loop_
_entity.id
_entity.type
_entity.pdbx_description
1 polymer ?
#
loop_
_entity_poly.entity_id
_entity_poly.type
_entity_poly.pdbx_seq_one_letter_code
_entity_poly.pdbx_strand_id
1 'polypeptide(L)' 'RAFNTDKAGQINRAEIFMLLRLDIQDERWLSAMVAIRDAMRVVGSKTYVRCYRRESREGAWQPVTIDLAKA' A
#
# COMPACT_ATOMS: atom_id res chain seq x y z
N ARG A 1 -15.69 -4.11 -0.01
CA ARG A 1 -16.06 -3.41 -1.26
C ARG A 1 -14.80 -2.76 -1.83
N ALA A 2 -14.48 -3.05 -3.09
CA ALA A 2 -13.24 -2.61 -3.72
C ALA A 2 -13.21 -1.12 -4.08
N PHE A 3 -14.34 -0.61 -4.61
CA PHE A 3 -14.54 0.79 -4.95
C PHE A 3 -15.52 1.41 -3.96
N ASN A 4 -15.16 2.55 -3.38
CA ASN A 4 -16.10 3.39 -2.62
C ASN A 4 -16.48 4.60 -3.48
N THR A 5 -17.70 4.59 -4.03
CA THR A 5 -18.18 5.59 -4.99
C THR A 5 -18.51 6.94 -4.35
N ASP A 6 -18.69 6.97 -3.04
CA ASP A 6 -19.17 8.16 -2.32
C ASP A 6 -18.03 9.13 -1.99
N LYS A 7 -16.76 8.68 -2.10
CA LYS A 7 -15.57 9.50 -1.83
C LYS A 7 -14.47 9.17 -2.83
N ALA A 8 -14.12 10.15 -3.66
CA ALA A 8 -12.98 10.05 -4.57
C ALA A 8 -11.70 9.67 -3.82
N GLY A 9 -10.92 8.74 -4.37
CA GLY A 9 -9.65 8.28 -3.80
C GLY A 9 -9.76 7.19 -2.71
N GLN A 10 -10.96 6.79 -2.30
CA GLN A 10 -11.13 5.65 -1.38
C GLN A 10 -11.25 4.33 -2.14
N ILE A 11 -10.10 3.71 -2.41
CA ILE A 11 -10.01 2.38 -3.01
C ILE A 11 -9.43 1.42 -1.98
N ASN A 12 -10.09 0.28 -1.77
CA ASN A 12 -9.54 -0.76 -0.92
C ASN A 12 -8.63 -1.68 -1.76
N ARG A 13 -7.32 -1.53 -1.58
CA ARG A 13 -6.32 -2.28 -2.35
C ARG A 13 -6.46 -3.80 -2.19
N ALA A 14 -6.76 -4.30 -1.00
CA ALA A 14 -6.90 -5.75 -0.77
C ALA A 14 -8.08 -6.32 -1.56
N GLU A 15 -9.20 -5.60 -1.55
CA GLU A 15 -10.43 -5.98 -2.25
C GLU A 15 -10.27 -5.91 -3.79
N ILE A 16 -9.49 -4.96 -4.31
CA ILE A 16 -9.14 -4.92 -5.74
C ILE A 16 -8.40 -6.19 -6.15
N PHE A 17 -7.42 -6.64 -5.35
CA PHE A 17 -6.74 -7.91 -5.63
C PHE A 17 -7.65 -9.12 -5.50
N MET A 18 -8.70 -9.06 -4.67
CA MET A 18 -9.71 -10.12 -4.62
C MET A 18 -10.56 -10.16 -5.89
N LEU A 19 -10.97 -9.00 -6.44
CA LEU A 19 -11.70 -8.94 -7.71
C LEU A 19 -10.89 -9.57 -8.86
N LEU A 20 -9.60 -9.25 -8.94
CA LEU A 20 -8.71 -9.76 -9.99
C LEU A 20 -8.51 -11.29 -9.95
N ARG A 21 -8.88 -11.97 -8.85
CA ARG A 21 -8.76 -13.43 -8.69
C ARG A 21 -10.02 -14.19 -9.11
N LEU A 22 -11.13 -13.49 -9.34
CA LEU A 22 -12.37 -14.15 -9.74
C LEU A 22 -12.26 -14.64 -11.18
N ASP A 23 -12.52 -15.93 -11.38
CA ASP A 23 -12.49 -16.58 -12.69
C ASP A 23 -13.85 -16.42 -13.37
N ILE A 24 -14.07 -15.26 -13.98
CA ILE A 24 -15.29 -14.91 -14.71
C ILE A 24 -14.92 -14.68 -16.17
N GLN A 25 -15.59 -15.40 -17.05
CA GLN A 25 -15.29 -15.45 -18.49
C GLN A 25 -16.09 -14.43 -19.33
N ASP A 26 -16.95 -13.60 -18.71
CA ASP A 26 -17.66 -12.52 -19.39
C ASP A 26 -16.65 -11.51 -19.97
N GLU A 27 -16.80 -11.17 -21.25
CA GLU A 27 -15.87 -10.29 -21.96
C GLU A 27 -15.75 -8.91 -21.32
N ARG A 28 -16.86 -8.33 -20.84
CA ARG A 28 -16.86 -7.02 -20.17
C ARG A 28 -16.11 -7.09 -18.85
N TRP A 29 -16.24 -8.21 -18.14
CA TRP A 29 -15.47 -8.46 -16.92
C TRP A 29 -13.97 -8.51 -17.22
N LEU A 30 -13.57 -9.29 -18.24
CA LEU A 30 -12.17 -9.39 -18.65
C LEU A 30 -11.60 -8.03 -19.05
N SER A 31 -12.33 -7.25 -19.85
CA SER A 31 -11.93 -5.88 -20.21
C SER A 31 -11.78 -4.98 -18.99
N ALA A 32 -12.70 -5.06 -18.02
CA ALA A 32 -12.60 -4.29 -16.77
C ALA A 32 -11.37 -4.70 -15.95
N MET A 33 -11.05 -6.00 -15.85
CA MET A 33 -9.87 -6.49 -15.13
C MET A 33 -8.57 -6.04 -15.80
N VAL A 34 -8.54 -5.95 -17.14
CA VAL A 34 -7.43 -5.36 -17.89
C VAL A 34 -7.29 -3.87 -17.56
N ALA A 35 -8.37 -3.09 -17.65
CA ALA A 35 -8.33 -1.66 -17.34
C ALA A 35 -7.86 -1.37 -15.90
N ILE A 36 -8.29 -2.18 -14.93
CA ILE A 36 -7.81 -2.07 -13.54
C ILE A 36 -6.31 -2.32 -13.45
N ARG A 37 -5.78 -3.34 -14.15
CA ARG A 37 -4.35 -3.63 -14.19
C ARG A 37 -3.55 -2.49 -14.82
N ASP A 38 -4.02 -1.94 -15.93
CA ASP A 38 -3.34 -0.84 -16.61
C ASP A 38 -3.31 0.46 -15.78
N ALA A 39 -4.32 0.65 -14.93
CA ALA A 39 -4.39 1.77 -14.00
C ALA A 39 -3.47 1.61 -12.77
N MET A 40 -3.01 0.38 -12.44
CA MET A 40 -2.10 0.15 -11.32
C MET A 40 -0.68 0.56 -11.66
N ARG A 41 -0.24 1.72 -11.16
CA ARG A 41 1.13 2.21 -11.32
C ARG A 41 1.82 2.39 -9.97
N VAL A 42 3.06 1.92 -9.87
CA VAL A 42 3.92 2.24 -8.73
C VAL A 42 4.43 3.66 -8.92
N VAL A 43 3.83 4.62 -8.22
CA VAL A 43 4.19 6.05 -8.29
C VAL A 43 5.36 6.42 -7.38
N GLY A 44 5.81 5.49 -6.54
CA GLY A 44 6.94 5.68 -5.65
C GLY A 44 7.07 4.53 -4.65
N SER A 45 8.19 4.51 -3.94
CA SER A 45 8.42 3.64 -2.79
C SER A 45 8.68 4.50 -1.56
N LYS A 46 8.31 4.01 -0.38
CA LYS A 46 8.63 4.66 0.89
C LYS A 46 9.65 3.80 1.63
N THR A 47 10.86 4.31 1.81
CA THR A 47 11.88 3.62 2.59
C THR A 47 11.54 3.72 4.07
N TYR A 48 11.43 2.58 4.75
CA TYR A 48 11.25 2.54 6.19
C TYR A 48 12.60 2.51 6.88
N VAL A 49 13.00 3.64 7.48
CA VAL A 49 14.27 3.80 8.20
C VAL A 49 14.02 3.68 9.70
N ARG A 50 14.84 2.89 10.39
CA ARG A 50 14.88 2.83 11.87
C ARG A 50 16.25 3.26 12.36
N CYS A 51 16.26 4.24 13.27
CA CYS A 51 17.47 4.68 13.95
C CYS A 51 17.50 4.10 15.36
N TYR A 52 18.70 3.75 15.83
CA TYR A 52 18.92 3.25 17.18
C TYR A 52 20.12 3.96 17.80
N ARG A 53 20.11 4.07 19.12
CA ARG A 53 21.23 4.58 19.92
C ARG A 53 21.53 3.65 21.09
N ARG A 54 22.75 3.67 21.60
CA ARG A 54 23.14 3.00 22.85
C ARG A 54 24.02 3.94 23.67
N GLU A 55 23.91 3.86 24.99
CA GLU A 55 24.62 4.77 25.90
C GLU A 55 26.08 4.37 26.12
N SER A 56 26.42 3.09 25.97
CA SER A 56 27.77 2.57 26.10
C SER A 56 28.07 1.51 25.04
N ARG A 57 29.34 1.09 24.90
CA ARG A 57 29.75 0.07 23.92
C ARG A 57 29.08 -1.28 24.15
N GLU A 58 28.78 -1.62 25.40
CA GLU A 58 28.14 -2.87 25.82
C GLU A 58 26.62 -2.70 26.07
N GLY A 59 26.11 -1.47 26.02
CA GLY A 59 24.71 -1.16 26.28
C GLY A 59 23.76 -1.64 25.18
N ALA A 60 22.51 -1.89 25.57
CA ALA A 60 21.45 -2.29 24.64
C ALA A 60 21.08 -1.16 23.68
N TRP A 61 20.76 -1.53 22.44
CA TRP A 61 20.23 -0.61 21.44
C TRP A 61 18.80 -0.17 21.80
N GLN A 62 18.58 1.14 21.83
CA GLN A 62 17.29 1.77 22.06
C GLN A 62 16.81 2.45 20.78
N PRO A 63 15.55 2.25 20.37
CA PRO A 63 15.02 2.89 19.17
C PRO A 63 14.93 4.41 19.35
N VAL A 64 15.23 5.15 18.29
CA VAL A 64 15.03 6.60 18.23
C VAL A 64 13.68 6.86 17.56
N THR A 65 12.72 7.38 18.32
CA THR A 65 11.44 7.82 17.78
C THR A 65 11.63 9.10 16.98
N ILE A 66 11.30 9.07 15.69
CA ILE A 66 11.34 10.23 14.80
C ILE A 66 9.90 10.70 14.57
N ASP A 67 9.59 11.92 14.99
CA ASP A 67 8.32 12.57 14.69
C ASP A 67 8.39 13.19 13.29
N LEU A 68 7.98 12.41 12.29
CA LEU A 68 7.93 12.85 10.90
C LEU A 68 6.85 13.91 10.62
N ALA A 69 5.89 14.12 11.54
CA ALA A 69 4.79 15.06 11.33
C ALA A 69 5.15 16.51 11.71
N LYS A 70 6.23 16.70 12.49
CA LYS A 70 6.76 18.02 12.87
C LYS A 70 7.90 18.51 11.97
N ALA A 71 8.31 17.71 11.00
CA ALA A 71 9.37 18.03 10.04
C ALA A 71 8.83 18.79 8.82
#